data_AF-A0AAD3R819-F1
#
_entry.id   AF-A0AAD3R819-F1
#
_cell.length_a   1.000
_cell.length_b   1.000
_cell.length_c   1.000
_cell.angle_alpha   90.00
_cell.angle_beta   90.00
_cell.angle_gamma   90.00
#
_symmetry.space_group_name_H-M   'P 1'
#
loop_
_entity.id
_entity.type
_entity.pdbx_description
1 polymer ?
#
loop_
_entity_poly.entity_id
_entity_poly.type
_entity_poly.pdbx_seq_one_letter_code
_entity_poly.pdbx_strand_id
1 'polypeptide(L)'
;METLRGLLALLCAFLAGAQTLDQRQRFADCPVDLFFVLDTSESVALRQTPHNFYIDQIKDFAKLFIDELRDMRHECDRILTWNSGALHYSDDIIIVRELSDMSVDRQNLKNDIDLISYIGKGTYTDCAIRRGLAELCWGSHHHENKYIVVVTDGQPVTGYKEPCGGVGRVV
;
A
#
# COMPACT_ATOMS: atom_id res chain seq x y z
N MET A 1 -11.20 29.77 -45.63
CA MET A 1 -9.89 29.23 -45.21
C MET A 1 -9.38 29.86 -43.93
N GLU A 2 -9.62 31.15 -43.66
CA GLU A 2 -9.08 31.84 -42.47
C GLU A 2 -9.76 31.44 -41.15
N THR A 3 -11.07 31.19 -41.19
CA THR A 3 -11.84 30.73 -40.01
C THR A 3 -11.38 29.35 -39.51
N LEU A 4 -11.03 28.43 -40.41
CA LEU A 4 -10.50 27.10 -40.07
C LEU A 4 -9.11 27.20 -39.42
N ARG A 5 -8.26 28.12 -39.89
CA ARG A 5 -6.93 28.39 -39.30
C ARG A 5 -7.03 29.01 -37.92
N GLY A 6 -7.97 29.95 -37.71
CA GLY A 6 -8.24 30.54 -36.39
C GLY A 6 -8.78 29.53 -35.38
N LEU A 7 -9.71 28.66 -35.81
CA LEU A 7 -10.22 27.56 -35.00
C LEU A 7 -9.12 26.55 -34.63
N LEU A 8 -8.25 26.18 -35.58
CA LEU A 8 -7.12 25.29 -35.31
C LEU A 8 -6.15 25.90 -34.30
N ALA A 9 -5.84 27.19 -34.42
CA ALA A 9 -4.92 27.89 -33.53
C ALA A 9 -5.48 27.97 -32.09
N LEU A 10 -6.78 28.26 -31.93
CA LEU A 10 -7.45 28.23 -30.64
C LEU A 10 -7.41 26.82 -30.03
N LEU A 11 -7.73 25.78 -30.81
CA LEU A 11 -7.69 24.39 -30.33
C LEU A 11 -6.27 23.99 -29.88
N CYS A 12 -5.24 24.39 -30.62
CA CYS A 12 -3.84 24.14 -30.23
C CYS A 12 -3.46 24.88 -28.95
N ALA A 13 -3.91 26.12 -28.77
CA ALA A 13 -3.66 26.88 -27.54
C ALA A 13 -4.38 26.27 -26.32
N PHE A 14 -5.61 25.78 -26.51
CA PHE A 14 -6.35 25.06 -25.47
C PHE A 14 -5.67 23.72 -25.11
N LEU A 15 -5.23 22.94 -26.11
CA LEU A 15 -4.51 21.69 -25.90
C LEU A 15 -3.16 21.92 -25.18
N ALA A 16 -2.39 22.93 -25.59
CA ALA A 16 -1.15 23.30 -24.92
C ALA A 16 -1.41 23.78 -23.48
N GLY A 17 -2.44 24.59 -23.26
CA GLY A 17 -2.86 25.04 -21.92
C GLY A 17 -3.23 23.87 -21.01
N ALA A 18 -4.01 22.91 -21.50
CA ALA A 18 -4.38 21.70 -20.77
C ALA A 18 -3.16 20.83 -20.42
N GLN A 19 -2.22 20.65 -21.36
CA GLN A 19 -0.97 19.91 -21.12
C GLN A 19 -0.07 20.59 -20.08
N THR A 20 0.02 21.92 -20.10
CA THR A 20 0.83 22.66 -19.11
C THR A 20 0.25 22.60 -17.69
N LEU A 21 -1.07 22.56 -17.55
CA LEU A 21 -1.76 22.41 -16.27
C LEU A 21 -1.53 21.01 -15.67
N ASP A 22 -1.67 19.96 -16.49
CA ASP A 22 -1.42 18.56 -16.08
C ASP A 22 0.04 18.34 -15.65
N GLN A 23 1.00 18.86 -16.42
CA GLN A 23 2.42 18.81 -16.03
C GLN A 23 2.69 19.54 -14.71
N ARG A 24 2.09 20.73 -14.49
CA ARG A 24 2.30 21.50 -13.26
C ARG A 24 1.70 20.80 -12.03
N GLN A 25 0.56 20.12 -12.18
CA GLN A 25 0.00 19.28 -11.13
C GLN A 25 0.91 18.09 -10.79
N ARG A 26 1.43 17.38 -11.80
CA ARG A 26 2.36 16.25 -11.58
C ARG A 26 3.66 16.62 -10.85
N PHE A 27 4.14 17.87 -10.98
CA PHE A 27 5.31 18.35 -10.23
C PHE A 27 4.99 18.76 -8.78
N ALA A 28 3.72 19.05 -8.48
CA ALA A 28 3.24 19.34 -7.13
C ALA A 28 2.98 18.05 -6.35
N ASP A 29 2.54 16.97 -6.98
CA ASP A 29 2.23 15.73 -6.27
C ASP A 29 3.50 15.02 -5.75
N CYS A 30 3.43 14.54 -4.51
CA CYS A 30 4.46 13.80 -3.82
C CYS A 30 3.86 12.47 -3.33
N PRO A 31 3.81 11.45 -4.20
CA PRO A 31 3.21 10.18 -3.84
C PRO A 31 4.07 9.44 -2.81
N VAL A 32 3.40 8.81 -1.86
CA VAL A 32 3.97 7.93 -0.85
C VAL A 32 3.33 6.57 -0.99
N ASP A 33 4.16 5.53 -1.15
CA ASP A 33 3.68 4.16 -1.21
C ASP A 33 3.82 3.52 0.17
N LEU A 34 2.71 3.08 0.75
CA LEU A 34 2.70 2.38 2.03
C LEU A 34 2.10 0.98 1.85
N PHE A 35 2.77 -0.04 2.36
CA PHE A 35 2.27 -1.41 2.24
C PHE A 35 2.17 -2.11 3.60
N PHE A 36 1.00 -2.68 3.88
CA PHE A 36 0.75 -3.40 5.13
C PHE A 36 1.10 -4.88 4.99
N VAL A 37 1.80 -5.41 5.99
CA VAL A 37 2.10 -6.84 6.14
C VAL A 37 1.55 -7.28 7.50
N LEU A 38 0.41 -7.98 7.46
CA LEU A 38 -0.40 -8.30 8.63
C LEU A 38 -0.23 -9.77 9.03
N ASP A 39 0.28 -10.01 10.22
CA ASP A 39 0.45 -11.36 10.76
C ASP A 39 -0.88 -11.95 11.23
N THR A 40 -1.25 -13.08 10.63
CA THR A 40 -2.46 -13.85 10.94
C THR A 40 -2.13 -15.30 11.30
N SER A 41 -0.89 -15.53 11.74
CA SER A 41 -0.39 -16.84 12.15
C SER A 41 -1.08 -17.39 13.39
N GLU A 42 -0.84 -18.67 13.67
CA GLU A 42 -1.39 -19.35 14.84
C GLU A 42 -0.95 -18.70 16.16
N SER A 43 0.29 -18.19 16.24
CA SER A 43 0.80 -17.51 17.44
C SER A 43 0.05 -16.21 17.73
N VAL A 44 -0.52 -15.55 16.72
CA VAL A 44 -1.38 -14.38 16.89
C VAL A 44 -2.79 -14.79 17.27
N ALA A 45 -3.41 -15.67 16.47
CA ALA A 45 -4.83 -16.00 16.60
C ALA A 45 -5.14 -16.80 17.88
N LEU A 46 -4.28 -17.73 18.27
CA LEU A 46 -4.55 -18.61 19.43
C LEU A 46 -4.12 -18.01 20.77
N ARG A 47 -3.59 -16.78 20.81
CA ARG A 47 -3.29 -16.08 22.07
C ARG A 47 -4.52 -15.82 22.93
N GLN A 48 -5.70 -15.70 22.32
CA GLN A 48 -6.95 -15.49 23.03
C GLN A 48 -8.12 -16.15 22.32
N THR A 49 -9.12 -16.58 23.09
CA THR A 49 -10.40 -17.06 22.56
C THR A 49 -11.44 -15.93 22.63
N PRO A 50 -12.20 -15.66 21.56
CA PRO A 50 -12.19 -16.33 20.26
C PRO A 50 -10.94 -16.00 19.43
N HIS A 51 -10.55 -16.91 18.54
CA HIS A 51 -9.32 -16.82 17.72
C HIS A 51 -9.25 -15.56 16.84
N ASN A 52 -10.38 -14.90 16.59
CA ASN A 52 -10.44 -13.65 15.84
C ASN A 52 -10.07 -12.41 16.67
N PHE A 53 -9.96 -12.49 18.00
CA PHE A 53 -9.82 -11.30 18.84
C PHE A 53 -8.60 -10.42 18.48
N TYR A 54 -7.42 -11.02 18.26
CA TYR A 54 -6.24 -10.25 17.85
C TYR A 54 -6.25 -9.94 16.36
N ILE A 55 -6.85 -10.81 15.54
CA ILE A 55 -6.98 -10.56 14.10
C ILE A 55 -7.86 -9.33 13.86
N ASP A 56 -8.96 -9.20 14.58
CA ASP A 56 -9.87 -8.07 14.50
C ASP A 56 -9.20 -6.77 14.98
N GLN A 57 -8.37 -6.83 16.03
CA GLN A 57 -7.56 -5.68 16.44
C GLN A 57 -6.52 -5.26 15.38
N ILE A 58 -5.90 -6.22 14.69
CA ILE A 58 -4.95 -5.93 13.61
C ILE A 58 -5.68 -5.30 12.43
N LYS A 59 -6.86 -5.81 12.06
CA LYS A 59 -7.73 -5.20 11.04
C LYS A 59 -8.12 -3.78 11.42
N ASP A 60 -8.56 -3.57 12.65
CA ASP A 60 -8.99 -2.26 13.14
C ASP A 60 -7.82 -1.27 13.17
N PHE A 61 -6.64 -1.71 13.62
CA PHE A 61 -5.42 -0.91 13.52
C PHE A 61 -5.13 -0.50 12.08
N ALA A 62 -5.14 -1.44 11.13
CA ALA A 62 -4.87 -1.15 9.73
C ALA A 62 -5.88 -0.18 9.14
N LYS A 63 -7.18 -0.37 9.40
CA LYS A 63 -8.25 0.53 8.93
C LYS A 63 -8.13 1.93 9.53
N LEU A 64 -7.85 2.04 10.84
CA LEU A 64 -7.64 3.33 11.50
C LEU A 64 -6.40 4.04 10.94
N PHE A 65 -5.32 3.31 10.67
CA PHE A 65 -4.13 3.87 10.02
C PHE A 65 -4.49 4.39 8.62
N ILE A 66 -5.22 3.60 7.83
CA ILE A 66 -5.67 3.98 6.48
C ILE A 66 -6.53 5.25 6.53
N ASP A 67 -7.37 5.44 7.55
CA ASP A 67 -8.19 6.65 7.69
C ASP A 67 -7.35 7.92 7.94
N GLU A 68 -6.13 7.76 8.46
CA GLU A 68 -5.18 8.85 8.69
C GLU A 68 -4.24 9.11 7.51
N LEU A 69 -4.28 8.29 6.46
CA LEU A 69 -3.57 8.53 5.18
C LEU A 69 -4.24 9.64 4.38
N ARG A 70 -4.24 10.87 4.90
CA ARG A 70 -4.92 12.02 4.30
C ARG A 70 -3.96 12.81 3.44
N ASP A 71 -4.45 13.26 2.30
CA ASP A 71 -3.68 14.15 1.45
C ASP A 71 -3.45 15.47 2.19
N MET A 72 -2.19 15.89 2.25
CA MET A 72 -1.78 17.07 3.00
C MET A 72 -0.83 17.92 2.17
N ARG A 73 -1.02 19.24 2.23
CA ARG A 73 -0.11 20.18 1.58
C ARG A 73 1.15 20.29 2.43
N HIS A 74 2.27 19.88 1.86
CA HIS A 74 3.60 19.99 2.45
C HIS A 74 4.28 21.30 2.03
N GLU A 75 5.41 21.57 2.67
CA GLU A 75 6.31 22.67 2.30
C GLU A 75 6.71 22.58 0.82
N CYS A 76 7.08 23.73 0.24
CA CYS A 76 7.45 23.86 -1.19
C CYS A 76 6.32 23.58 -2.20
N ASP A 77 5.07 23.84 -1.83
CA ASP A 77 3.90 23.69 -2.72
C ASP A 77 3.68 22.27 -3.26
N ARG A 78 4.02 21.26 -2.44
CA ARG A 78 3.76 19.87 -2.75
C ARG A 78 2.50 19.33 -2.07
N ILE A 79 1.79 18.44 -2.76
CA ILE A 79 0.63 17.72 -2.24
C ILE A 79 1.08 16.29 -1.98
N LEU A 80 1.09 15.88 -0.71
CA LEU A 80 1.35 14.50 -0.35
C LEU A 80 0.13 13.67 -0.74
N THR A 81 0.33 12.68 -1.59
CA THR A 81 -0.70 11.72 -1.99
C THR A 81 -0.28 10.33 -1.53
N TRP A 82 -1.24 9.45 -1.29
CA TRP A 82 -0.98 8.15 -0.70
C TRP A 82 -1.44 7.03 -1.61
N ASN A 83 -0.55 6.06 -1.84
CA ASN A 83 -0.92 4.75 -2.37
C ASN A 83 -0.80 3.72 -1.26
N SER A 84 -1.75 2.80 -1.18
CA SER A 84 -1.69 1.73 -0.20
C SER A 84 -2.21 0.40 -0.72
N GLY A 85 -1.66 -0.66 -0.13
CA GLY A 85 -2.00 -2.04 -0.37
C GLY A 85 -1.72 -2.86 0.88
N ALA A 86 -2.18 -4.11 0.88
CA ALA A 86 -2.02 -4.97 2.04
C ALA A 86 -1.86 -6.44 1.63
N LEU A 87 -1.12 -7.17 2.45
CA LEU A 87 -1.14 -8.62 2.49
C LEU A 87 -1.30 -9.09 3.94
N HIS A 88 -1.83 -10.29 4.09
CA HIS A 88 -1.77 -10.99 5.37
C HIS A 88 -1.06 -12.32 5.19
N TYR A 89 -0.45 -12.82 6.26
CA TYR A 89 0.39 -14.00 6.17
C TYR A 89 0.30 -14.90 7.41
N SER A 90 0.69 -16.15 7.21
CA SER A 90 1.06 -17.12 8.22
C SER A 90 2.27 -17.90 7.69
N ASP A 91 2.16 -19.18 7.35
CA ASP A 91 3.09 -19.89 6.48
C ASP A 91 2.77 -19.68 4.99
N ASP A 92 1.53 -19.30 4.69
CA ASP A 92 1.06 -18.87 3.38
C ASP A 92 0.89 -17.34 3.34
N ILE A 93 0.99 -16.74 2.15
CA ILE A 93 0.84 -15.29 1.94
C ILE A 93 -0.35 -15.03 1.03
N ILE A 94 -1.27 -14.17 1.47
CA ILE A 94 -2.44 -13.76 0.70
C ILE A 94 -2.40 -12.25 0.50
N ILE A 95 -2.38 -11.83 -0.77
CA ILE A 95 -2.56 -10.41 -1.12
C ILE A 95 -4.01 -10.05 -0.85
N VAL A 96 -4.22 -9.06 0.02
CA VAL A 96 -5.52 -8.49 0.31
C VAL A 96 -5.89 -7.54 -0.83
N ARG A 97 -4.95 -6.66 -1.15
CA ARG A 97 -5.05 -5.73 -2.28
C ARG A 97 -3.66 -5.30 -2.71
N GLU A 98 -3.47 -5.21 -4.03
CA GLU A 98 -2.30 -4.57 -4.62
C GLU A 98 -2.26 -3.07 -4.29
N LEU A 99 -1.12 -2.44 -4.56
CA LEU A 99 -0.93 -1.02 -4.30
C LEU A 99 -1.92 -0.19 -5.16
N SER A 100 -2.70 0.68 -4.51
CA SER A 100 -3.75 1.47 -5.15
C SER A 100 -3.88 2.87 -4.56
N ASP A 101 -4.42 3.81 -5.32
CA ASP A 101 -4.54 5.23 -4.95
C ASP A 101 -5.59 5.42 -3.83
N MET A 102 -5.17 5.95 -2.68
CA MET A 102 -6.03 6.17 -1.51
C MET A 102 -7.02 7.33 -1.65
N SER A 103 -6.94 8.13 -2.71
CA SER A 103 -7.99 9.09 -3.05
C SER A 103 -9.24 8.39 -3.61
N VAL A 104 -9.08 7.21 -4.22
CA VAL A 104 -10.17 6.44 -4.87
C VAL A 104 -10.49 5.16 -4.12
N ASP A 105 -9.48 4.39 -3.74
CA ASP A 105 -9.64 2.99 -3.33
C ASP A 105 -9.61 2.75 -1.82
N ARG A 106 -9.59 3.82 -1.03
CA ARG A 106 -9.53 3.73 0.44
C ARG A 106 -10.60 2.82 1.03
N GLN A 107 -11.87 3.01 0.65
CA GLN A 107 -12.95 2.21 1.20
C GLN A 107 -12.89 0.75 0.70
N ASN A 108 -12.43 0.55 -0.54
CA ASN A 108 -12.25 -0.79 -1.09
C ASN A 108 -11.17 -1.55 -0.31
N LEU A 109 -10.01 -0.94 -0.07
CA LEU A 109 -8.95 -1.53 0.75
C LEU A 109 -9.44 -1.87 2.17
N LYS A 110 -10.22 -0.98 2.80
CA LYS A 110 -10.81 -1.26 4.12
C LYS A 110 -11.77 -2.45 4.10
N ASN A 111 -12.62 -2.54 3.07
CA ASN A 111 -13.54 -3.67 2.90
C ASN A 111 -12.76 -4.98 2.65
N ASP A 112 -11.70 -4.94 1.85
CA ASP A 112 -10.83 -6.08 1.58
C ASP A 112 -10.12 -6.55 2.88
N ILE A 113 -9.71 -5.62 3.75
CA ILE A 113 -9.15 -5.91 5.07
C ILE A 113 -10.18 -6.59 6.00
N ASP A 114 -11.44 -6.18 5.96
CA ASP A 114 -12.49 -6.80 6.78
C ASP A 114 -12.71 -8.28 6.42
N LEU A 115 -12.47 -8.64 5.15
CA LEU A 115 -12.56 -10.02 4.64
C LEU A 115 -11.36 -10.91 5.04
N ILE A 116 -10.30 -10.35 5.62
CA ILE A 116 -9.17 -11.15 6.11
C ILE A 116 -9.70 -12.20 7.08
N SER A 117 -9.30 -13.44 6.86
CA SER A 117 -9.66 -14.55 7.72
C SER A 117 -8.41 -15.25 8.22
N TYR A 118 -8.53 -15.86 9.38
CA TYR A 118 -7.47 -16.67 9.96
C TYR A 118 -7.20 -17.88 9.06
N ILE A 119 -5.98 -17.97 8.53
CA ILE A 119 -5.50 -19.08 7.69
C ILE A 119 -4.66 -20.10 8.48
N GLY A 120 -4.17 -19.72 9.65
CA GLY A 120 -3.46 -20.59 10.61
C GLY A 120 -2.08 -21.05 10.21
N LYS A 121 -1.52 -21.95 11.03
CA LYS A 121 -0.20 -22.56 10.89
C LYS A 121 0.96 -21.61 11.24
N GLY A 122 2.07 -21.69 10.51
CA GLY A 122 3.36 -21.06 10.85
C GLY A 122 3.42 -19.54 10.70
N THR A 123 4.61 -18.98 10.88
CA THR A 123 4.89 -17.53 10.80
C THR A 123 6.11 -17.28 9.91
N TYR A 124 5.89 -17.02 8.62
CA TYR A 124 6.93 -16.79 7.60
C TYR A 124 7.09 -15.30 7.29
N THR A 125 7.52 -14.54 8.30
CA THR A 125 7.64 -13.07 8.24
C THR A 125 8.61 -12.59 7.16
N ASP A 126 9.74 -13.28 6.96
CA ASP A 126 10.73 -12.92 5.95
C ASP A 126 10.17 -13.06 4.52
N CYS A 127 9.41 -14.12 4.27
CA CYS A 127 8.70 -14.34 3.02
C CYS A 127 7.65 -13.25 2.77
N ALA A 128 6.88 -12.91 3.81
CA ALA A 128 5.84 -11.89 3.74
C ALA A 128 6.43 -10.50 3.45
N ILE A 129 7.52 -10.13 4.13
CA ILE A 129 8.24 -8.88 3.88
C ILE A 129 8.78 -8.85 2.45
N ARG A 130 9.43 -9.93 1.99
CA ARG A 130 9.95 -10.01 0.62
C ARG A 130 8.84 -9.83 -0.42
N ARG A 131 7.66 -10.40 -0.18
CA ARG A 131 6.50 -10.23 -1.07
C ARG A 131 5.98 -8.79 -1.04
N GLY A 132 5.83 -8.19 0.15
CA GLY A 132 5.38 -6.80 0.28
C GLY A 132 6.35 -5.80 -0.37
N LEU A 133 7.65 -6.07 -0.32
CA LEU A 133 8.65 -5.27 -1.03
C LEU A 133 8.53 -5.40 -2.54
N ALA A 134 8.26 -6.60 -3.07
CA ALA A 134 7.99 -6.78 -4.49
C ALA A 134 6.74 -5.98 -4.94
N GLU A 135 5.69 -5.93 -4.13
CA GLU A 135 4.50 -5.10 -4.39
C GLU A 135 4.84 -3.61 -4.41
N LEU A 136 5.68 -3.13 -3.48
CA LEU A 136 6.14 -1.74 -3.46
C LEU A 136 7.03 -1.40 -4.66
N CYS A 137 7.90 -2.31 -5.09
CA CYS A 137 8.83 -2.09 -6.20
C CYS A 137 8.14 -2.13 -7.57
N TRP A 138 7.14 -2.98 -7.75
CA TRP A 138 6.47 -3.16 -9.05
C TRP A 138 5.16 -2.40 -9.17
N GLY A 139 4.47 -2.15 -8.05
CA GLY A 139 3.18 -1.46 -8.02
C GLY A 139 3.26 0.05 -8.21
N SER A 140 4.44 0.66 -8.09
CA SER A 140 4.62 2.11 -8.27
C SER A 140 5.96 2.45 -8.91
N HIS A 141 5.89 3.31 -9.94
CA HIS A 141 7.04 3.80 -10.68
C HIS A 141 7.84 4.88 -9.93
N HIS A 142 7.35 5.36 -8.79
CA HIS A 142 8.06 6.32 -7.97
C HIS A 142 9.12 5.61 -7.14
N HIS A 143 10.39 5.98 -7.28
CA HIS A 143 11.49 5.32 -6.57
C HIS A 143 11.66 5.77 -5.12
N GLU A 144 11.02 6.87 -4.74
CA GLU A 144 11.20 7.54 -3.45
C GLU A 144 9.93 7.38 -2.58
N ASN A 145 10.09 7.47 -1.25
CA ASN A 145 9.00 7.42 -0.26
C ASN A 145 8.19 6.11 -0.23
N LYS A 146 8.89 4.97 -0.11
CA LYS A 146 8.27 3.65 0.08
C LYS A 146 8.40 3.20 1.53
N TYR A 147 7.28 2.85 2.14
CA TYR A 147 7.19 2.43 3.53
C TYR A 147 6.46 1.09 3.65
N ILE A 148 6.92 0.25 4.58
CA ILE A 148 6.27 -1.01 4.91
C ILE A 148 5.88 -1.00 6.39
N VAL A 149 4.65 -1.36 6.68
CA VAL A 149 4.13 -1.48 8.05
C VAL A 149 3.92 -2.96 8.34
N VAL A 150 4.81 -3.53 9.15
CA VAL A 150 4.74 -4.93 9.57
C VAL A 150 4.09 -5.00 10.95
N VAL A 151 2.98 -5.72 11.04
CA VAL A 151 2.28 -5.97 12.32
C VAL A 151 2.42 -7.45 12.63
N THR A 152 3.15 -7.79 13.69
CA THR A 152 3.43 -9.17 14.10
C THR A 152 3.57 -9.26 15.62
N ASP A 153 3.37 -10.45 16.17
CA ASP A 153 3.56 -10.75 17.58
C ASP A 153 5.00 -11.13 17.95
N GLY A 154 5.88 -11.19 16.94
CA GLY A 154 7.33 -11.39 17.08
C GLY A 154 7.75 -12.84 17.32
N GLN A 155 6.87 -13.83 17.14
CA GLN A 155 7.19 -15.23 17.39
C GLN A 155 7.51 -16.03 16.10
N PRO A 156 8.79 -16.24 15.75
CA PRO A 156 9.14 -17.14 14.65
C PRO A 156 9.06 -18.60 15.11
N VAL A 157 8.22 -19.41 14.44
CA VAL A 157 7.90 -20.80 14.82
C VAL A 157 9.11 -21.75 14.77
N THR A 158 10.16 -21.43 14.02
CA THR A 158 11.28 -22.36 13.74
C THR A 158 12.60 -22.02 14.43
N GLY A 159 12.64 -20.97 15.26
CA GLY A 159 13.87 -20.45 15.88
C GLY A 159 14.84 -19.91 14.82
N TYR A 160 14.74 -18.62 14.50
CA TYR A 160 15.61 -17.90 13.55
C TYR A 160 16.03 -18.72 12.31
N LYS A 161 15.12 -19.52 11.74
CA LYS A 161 15.29 -20.02 10.37
C LYS A 161 14.50 -19.09 9.47
N GLU A 162 15.19 -18.44 8.56
CA GLU A 162 14.62 -17.55 7.56
C GLU A 162 14.33 -18.38 6.29
N PRO A 163 13.13 -18.99 6.14
CA PRO A 163 12.82 -19.88 5.02
C PRO A 163 12.95 -19.20 3.64
N CYS A 164 12.85 -17.88 3.59
CA CYS A 164 13.02 -17.06 2.41
C CYS A 164 14.38 -16.36 2.32
N GLY A 165 15.35 -16.72 3.17
CA GLY A 165 16.73 -16.23 3.12
C GLY A 165 16.97 -14.88 3.79
N GLY A 166 16.02 -14.44 4.60
CA GLY A 166 16.12 -13.26 5.44
C GLY A 166 15.79 -11.95 4.75
N VAL A 167 15.70 -10.89 5.55
CA VAL A 167 15.33 -9.54 5.08
C VAL A 167 16.56 -8.78 4.52
N GLY A 168 17.77 -9.31 4.69
CA GLY A 168 19.03 -8.64 4.32
C GLY A 168 19.34 -8.60 2.81
N ARG A 169 18.56 -9.30 1.97
CA ARG A 169 18.78 -9.34 0.52
C ARG A 169 17.49 -9.00 -0.23
N VAL A 170 17.12 -7.73 -0.15
CA VAL A 170 16.09 -7.12 -0.99
C VAL A 170 16.83 -6.51 -2.18
N VAL A 171 16.60 -7.05 -3.37
CA VAL A 171 17.13 -6.54 -4.66
C VAL A 171 16.18 -5.51 -5.24
#